data_AF-A0A6J3LZF1-F1
#
_entry.id   AF-A0A6J3LZF1-F1
#
_cell.length_a   1.000
_cell.length_b   1.000
_cell.length_c   1.000
_cell.angle_alpha   90.00
_cell.angle_beta   90.00
_cell.angle_gamma   90.00
#
_symmetry.space_group_name_H-M   'P 1'
#
loop_
_entity.id
_entity.type
_entity.pdbx_description
1 polymer ?
#
loop_
_entity_poly.entity_id
_entity_poly.type
_entity_poly.pdbx_seq_one_letter_code
_entity_poly.pdbx_strand_id
1 'polypeptide(L)'
;MSTNYFRITLLRSAIGLPTKVGGVLRALGLRKRMATVYHPVTPATAGQIFAVKELVEVQEVDKALTPKEMKDLRRPETGYYVETRVQDLRAANKAQ
;
A
#
# COMPACT_ATOMS: atom_id res chain seq x y z
N MET A 1 19.38 -8.33 14.56
CA MET A 1 17.99 -8.81 14.31
C MET A 1 17.62 -8.47 12.89
N SER A 2 17.24 -9.44 12.06
CA SER A 2 16.53 -9.15 10.82
C SER A 2 15.16 -8.58 11.18
N THR A 3 14.91 -7.33 10.81
CA THR A 3 13.59 -6.71 11.00
C THR A 3 12.74 -7.03 9.80
N ASN A 4 12.20 -8.25 9.77
CA ASN A 4 11.25 -8.65 8.74
C ASN A 4 9.88 -8.02 9.04
N TYR A 5 9.06 -7.89 7.99
CA TYR A 5 7.74 -7.31 8.04
C TYR A 5 6.70 -8.29 7.49
N PHE A 6 5.50 -8.27 8.06
CA PHE A 6 4.33 -8.83 7.43
C PHE A 6 3.74 -7.82 6.45
N ARG A 7 3.72 -8.18 5.17
CA ARG A 7 2.89 -7.56 4.14
C ARG A 7 1.50 -8.19 4.23
N ILE A 8 0.53 -7.42 4.71
CA ILE A 8 -0.84 -7.90 4.95
C ILE A 8 -1.77 -7.22 3.95
N THR A 9 -2.51 -8.00 3.16
CA THR A 9 -3.48 -7.50 2.20
C THR A 9 -4.88 -8.00 2.54
N LEU A 10 -5.86 -7.09 2.64
CA LEU A 10 -7.26 -7.47 2.89
C LEU A 10 -7.93 -7.95 1.60
N LEU A 11 -8.13 -9.25 1.44
CA LEU A 11 -8.78 -9.82 0.26
C LEU A 11 -10.30 -9.84 0.38
N ARG A 12 -10.83 -10.24 1.54
CA ARG A 12 -12.29 -10.35 1.77
C ARG A 12 -12.81 -9.26 2.71
N SER A 13 -14.06 -8.85 2.48
CA SER A 13 -14.72 -7.83 3.32
C SER A 13 -15.17 -8.44 4.64
N ALA A 14 -15.19 -7.65 5.71
CA ALA A 14 -15.79 -8.03 6.99
C ALA A 14 -17.29 -7.69 7.09
N ILE A 15 -17.94 -7.43 5.95
CA ILE A 15 -19.39 -7.20 5.91
C ILE A 15 -20.14 -8.42 6.46
N GLY A 16 -21.11 -8.19 7.34
CA GLY A 16 -21.87 -9.26 7.98
C GLY A 16 -21.11 -10.08 9.02
N LEU A 17 -19.85 -9.74 9.34
CA LEU A 17 -19.09 -10.38 10.40
C LEU A 17 -19.26 -9.64 11.74
N PRO A 18 -18.98 -10.32 12.88
CA PRO A 18 -19.02 -9.69 14.19
C PRO A 18 -18.12 -8.44 14.28
N THR A 19 -18.54 -7.46 15.08
CA THR A 19 -17.86 -6.17 15.26
C THR A 19 -16.39 -6.33 15.70
N LYS A 20 -16.09 -7.39 16.46
CA LYS A 20 -14.73 -7.74 16.90
C LYS A 20 -13.77 -7.96 15.71
N VAL A 21 -14.21 -8.66 14.66
CA VAL A 21 -13.40 -8.91 13.46
C VAL A 21 -13.09 -7.60 12.75
N GLY A 22 -14.10 -6.74 12.57
CA GLY A 22 -13.91 -5.40 12.02
C GLY A 22 -13.03 -4.49 12.89
N GLY A 23 -13.05 -4.69 14.20
CA GLY A 23 -12.17 -4.01 15.16
C GLY A 23 -10.70 -4.39 14.94
N VAL A 24 -10.39 -5.68 14.80
CA VAL A 24 -9.02 -6.15 14.52
C VAL A 24 -8.52 -5.62 13.18
N LEU A 25 -9.33 -5.66 12.13
CA LEU A 25 -8.95 -5.07 10.84
C LEU A 25 -8.64 -3.58 10.93
N ARG A 26 -9.44 -2.81 11.68
CA ARG A 26 -9.19 -1.38 11.92
C ARG A 26 -7.90 -1.15 12.72
N ALA A 27 -7.60 -1.99 13.71
CA ALA A 27 -6.36 -1.92 14.49
C ALA A 27 -5.12 -2.18 13.62
N LEU A 28 -5.20 -3.15 12.69
CA LEU A 28 -4.17 -3.41 11.69
C LEU A 28 -4.07 -2.29 10.62
N GLY A 29 -5.04 -1.37 10.54
CA GLY A 29 -5.08 -0.30 9.53
C GLY A 29 -5.77 -0.69 8.21
N LEU A 30 -6.42 -1.84 8.14
CA LEU A 30 -7.11 -2.36 6.97
C LEU A 30 -8.56 -1.83 6.89
N ARG A 31 -8.75 -0.70 6.19
CA ARG A 31 -10.07 -0.04 6.08
C ARG A 31 -10.88 -0.43 4.84
N LYS A 32 -10.23 -0.74 3.72
CA LYS A 32 -10.87 -1.07 2.43
C LYS A 32 -10.28 -2.37 1.88
N ARG A 33 -11.06 -3.11 1.09
CA ARG A 33 -10.54 -4.29 0.37
C ARG A 33 -9.37 -3.91 -0.54
N MET A 34 -8.48 -4.86 -0.76
CA MET A 34 -7.21 -4.74 -1.50
C MET A 34 -6.23 -3.71 -0.91
N ALA A 35 -6.52 -3.13 0.25
CA ALA A 35 -5.55 -2.34 0.98
C ALA A 35 -4.43 -3.25 1.49
N THR A 36 -3.19 -2.78 1.38
CA THR A 36 -2.01 -3.46 1.89
C THR A 36 -1.35 -2.60 2.96
N VAL A 37 -0.99 -3.20 4.08
CA VAL A 37 -0.28 -2.57 5.19
C VAL A 37 0.95 -3.41 5.55
N TYR A 38 1.97 -2.76 6.11
CA TYR A 38 3.18 -3.42 6.57
C TYR A 38 3.29 -3.24 8.08
N HIS A 39 3.53 -4.35 8.79
CA HIS A 39 3.78 -4.34 10.23
C HIS A 39 5.03 -5.16 10.54
N PRO A 40 5.82 -4.78 11.56
CA PRO A 40 6.96 -5.59 11.98
C PRO A 40 6.51 -6.98 12.42
N VAL A 41 7.34 -7.99 12.15
CA VAL A 41 7.11 -9.37 12.60
C VAL A 41 7.25 -9.41 14.11
N THR A 42 6.10 -9.41 14.80
CA THR A 42 6.01 -9.54 16.26
C THR A 42 4.89 -10.53 16.63
N PRO A 43 4.96 -11.19 17.80
CA PRO A 43 3.90 -12.09 18.25
C PRO A 43 2.53 -11.39 18.36
N ALA A 44 2.51 -10.12 18.75
CA ALA A 44 1.29 -9.33 18.85
C ALA A 44 0.63 -9.12 17.48
N THR A 45 1.41 -8.75 16.46
CA THR A 45 0.92 -8.62 15.08
C THR A 45 0.44 -9.98 14.55
N ALA A 46 1.20 -11.05 14.81
CA ALA A 46 0.82 -12.40 14.39
C ALA A 46 -0.53 -12.82 15.00
N GLY A 47 -0.75 -12.57 16.30
CA GLY A 47 -2.03 -12.86 16.96
C GLY A 47 -3.21 -12.11 16.34
N GLN A 48 -3.03 -10.84 15.97
CA GLN A 48 -4.05 -10.07 15.26
C GLN A 48 -4.35 -10.66 13.87
N ILE A 49 -3.31 -11.04 13.12
CA ILE A 49 -3.44 -11.71 11.82
C ILE A 49 -4.22 -13.01 11.95
N PHE A 50 -3.88 -13.87 12.92
CA PHE A 50 -4.56 -15.15 13.14
C PHE A 50 -6.05 -15.00 13.43
N ALA A 51 -6.46 -13.90 14.08
CA ALA A 51 -7.86 -13.61 14.35
C ALA A 51 -8.68 -13.23 13.10
N VAL A 52 -8.03 -12.91 11.98
CA VAL A 52 -8.66 -12.50 10.71
C VAL A 52 -8.10 -13.23 9.49
N LYS A 53 -7.45 -14.40 9.71
CA LYS A 53 -6.69 -15.15 8.70
C LYS A 53 -7.50 -15.55 7.46
N GLU A 54 -8.82 -15.66 7.59
CA GLU A 54 -9.72 -15.99 6.50
C GLU A 54 -10.00 -14.81 5.57
N LEU A 55 -9.67 -13.58 6.00
CA LEU A 55 -9.92 -12.34 5.26
C LEU A 55 -8.68 -11.76 4.61
N VAL A 56 -7.50 -12.11 5.11
CA VAL A 56 -6.23 -11.49 4.73
C VAL A 56 -5.31 -12.49 4.03
N GLU A 57 -4.50 -11.97 3.12
CA GLU A 57 -3.29 -12.63 2.63
C GLU A 57 -2.08 -12.02 3.35
N VAL A 58 -1.12 -12.87 3.73
CA VAL A 58 0.09 -12.44 4.44
C VAL A 58 1.32 -13.00 3.75
N GLN A 59 2.29 -12.13 3.54
CA GLN A 59 3.62 -12.47 3.02
C GLN A 59 4.68 -11.87 3.94
N GLU A 60 5.75 -12.61 4.20
CA GLU A 60 6.92 -12.07 4.89
C GLU A 60 7.83 -11.36 3.89
N VAL A 61 8.29 -10.16 4.25
CA VAL A 61 9.17 -9.33 3.41
C VAL A 61 10.28 -8.69 4.24
N ASP A 62 11.42 -8.42 3.62
CA ASP A 62 12.58 -7.83 4.30
C ASP A 62 12.36 -6.35 4.66
N LYS A 63 11.51 -5.64 3.89
CA LYS A 63 11.31 -4.19 4.04
C LYS A 63 9.84 -3.81 3.93
N ALA A 64 9.41 -2.90 4.79
CA ALA A 64 8.14 -2.21 4.66
C ALA A 64 8.21 -1.13 3.58
N LEU A 65 7.21 -1.12 2.69
CA LEU A 65 7.07 -0.04 1.70
C LEU A 65 6.21 1.09 2.24
N THR A 66 6.65 2.32 1.97
CA THR A 66 5.87 3.52 2.25
C THR A 66 4.68 3.64 1.29
N PRO A 67 3.63 4.42 1.64
CA PRO A 67 2.51 4.66 0.74
C PRO A 67 2.90 5.26 -0.62
N LYS A 68 3.96 6.07 -0.66
CA LYS A 68 4.47 6.68 -1.89
C LYS A 68 5.12 5.61 -2.78
N GLU A 69 6.03 4.80 -2.23
CA GLU A 69 6.67 3.70 -2.96
C GLU A 69 5.65 2.70 -3.49
N MET A 70 4.65 2.32 -2.68
CA MET A 70 3.55 1.46 -3.13
C MET A 70 2.75 2.07 -4.29
N LYS A 71 2.56 3.39 -4.30
CA LYS A 71 1.85 4.08 -5.39
C LYS A 71 2.70 4.12 -6.65
N ASP A 72 3.99 4.40 -6.49
CA ASP A 72 4.94 4.49 -7.61
C ASP A 72 5.14 3.11 -8.26
N LEU A 73 5.22 2.03 -7.48
CA LEU A 73 5.26 0.64 -7.98
C LEU A 73 4.04 0.23 -8.80
N ARG A 74 2.87 0.81 -8.50
CA ARG A 74 1.63 0.56 -9.27
C ARG A 74 1.53 1.46 -10.50
N ARG A 75 2.37 2.49 -10.62
CA ARG A 75 2.29 3.44 -11.72
C ARG A 75 2.94 2.81 -12.96
N PRO A 76 2.21 2.68 -14.08
CA PRO A 76 2.81 2.23 -15.32
C PRO A 76 3.78 3.28 -15.86
N GLU A 77 4.64 2.89 -16.80
CA GLU A 77 5.44 3.86 -17.55
C GLU A 77 4.53 4.82 -18.32
N THR A 78 4.93 6.09 -18.33
CA THR A 78 4.11 7.18 -18.88
C THR A 78 3.84 7.01 -20.38
N GLY A 79 4.74 6.37 -21.13
CA GLY A 79 4.57 6.06 -22.56
C GLY A 79 4.71 7.26 -23.51
N TYR A 80 4.98 8.47 -22.99
CA TYR A 80 5.28 9.66 -23.76
C TYR A 80 6.29 10.53 -23.01
N TYR A 81 6.98 11.41 -23.74
CA TYR A 81 7.75 12.51 -23.17
C TYR A 81 7.29 13.82 -23.80
N VAL A 82 7.34 14.91 -23.04
CA VAL A 82 7.00 16.24 -23.54
C VAL A 82 8.26 16.84 -24.16
N GLU A 83 8.28 16.96 -25.49
CA GLU A 83 9.42 17.54 -26.22
C GLU A 83 9.63 19.01 -25.85
N THR A 84 8.63 19.84 -26.11
CA THR A 84 8.71 21.28 -25.84
C THR A 84 7.33 21.80 -25.44
N ARG A 85 7.27 22.64 -24.41
CA ARG A 85 6.02 23.32 -24.08
C ARG A 85 5.90 24.58 -24.92
N VAL A 86 4.67 24.94 -25.29
CA VAL A 86 4.38 26.18 -26.03
C VAL A 86 4.89 27.43 -25.29
N GLN A 87 4.88 27.41 -23.96
CA GLN A 87 5.41 28.49 -23.12
C GLN A 87 6.92 28.65 -23.30
N ASP A 88 7.67 27.54 -23.36
CA ASP A 88 9.12 27.53 -23.55
C ASP A 88 9.48 28.05 -24.94
N LEU A 89 8.74 27.65 -25.98
CA LEU A 89 8.86 28.18 -27.34
C LEU A 89 8.63 29.70 -27.40
N ARG A 90 7.57 30.18 -26.74
CA ARG A 90 7.24 31.61 -26.71
C ARG A 90 8.29 32.42 -25.96
N ALA A 91 8.88 31.89 -24.89
CA ALA A 91 9.94 32.53 -24.15
C ALA A 91 11.24 32.63 -24.99
N ALA A 92 11.61 31.55 -25.69
CA ALA A 92 12.77 31.53 -26.57
C ALA A 92 12.63 32.55 -27.73
N ASN A 93 11.46 32.60 -28.37
CA ASN A 93 11.20 33.54 -29.48
C ASN A 93 11.14 35.00 -29.05
N LYS A 94 10.92 35.30 -27.76
CA LYS A 94 10.90 36.67 -27.22
C LYS A 94 12.29 37.15 -26.79
N ALA A 95 13.24 36.22 -26.61
CA ALA A 95 14.62 36.51 -26.23
C ALA A 95 15.57 36.65 -27.45
N GLN A 96 15.08 36.33 -28.66
CA GLN A 96 15.69 36.68 -29.94
C GLN A 96 15.16 38.02 -30.44
#